data_AF-A0A7V9F0L4-F1
#
_entry.id   AF-A0A7V9F0L4-F1
#
_cell.length_a   1.000
_cell.length_b   1.000
_cell.length_c   1.000
_cell.angle_alpha   90.00
_cell.angle_beta   90.00
_cell.angle_gamma   90.00
#
_symmetry.space_group_name_H-M   'P 1'
#
loop_
_entity.id
_entity.type
_entity.pdbx_description
1 polymer ?
#
loop_
_entity_poly.entity_id
_entity_poly.type
_entity_poly.pdbx_seq_one_letter_code
_entity_poly.pdbx_strand_id
1 'polypeptide(L)' 'MDNDLVKRLMWSGLLAGVGALSTIVATRVAAVIWVRLFDEDPPVD' A
#
# COMPACT_ATOMS: atom_id res chain seq x y z
N MET A 1 -13.25 27.50 -9.49
CA MET A 1 -11.89 27.24 -10.02
C MET A 1 -10.93 26.81 -8.91
N ASP A 2 -10.74 27.58 -7.84
CA ASP A 2 -9.76 27.23 -6.78
C ASP A 2 -10.10 25.96 -5.99
N ASN A 3 -11.38 25.76 -5.67
CA ASN A 3 -11.83 24.57 -4.92
C ASN A 3 -11.59 23.26 -5.69
N ASP A 4 -11.74 23.25 -7.01
CA ASP A 4 -11.54 22.04 -7.82
C ASP A 4 -10.05 21.69 -7.96
N LEU A 5 -9.18 22.71 -8.04
CA LEU A 5 -7.73 22.51 -8.03
C LEU A 5 -7.27 21.90 -6.70
N VAL A 6 -7.72 22.46 -5.58
CA VAL A 6 -7.39 21.95 -4.23
C VAL A 6 -7.88 20.52 -4.04
N LYS A 7 -9.12 20.22 -4.46
CA LYS A 7 -9.66 18.85 -4.39
C LYS A 7 -8.87 17.85 -5.22
N ARG A 8 -8.43 18.22 -6.43
CA ARG A 8 -7.57 17.37 -7.27
C ARG A 8 -6.21 17.13 -6.62
N LEU A 9 -5.60 18.16 -6.05
CA LEU A 9 -4.32 18.03 -5.35
C LEU A 9 -4.44 17.12 -4.12
N MET A 10 -5.49 17.31 -3.32
CA MET A 10 -5.79 16.44 -2.19
C MET A 10 -6.04 15.00 -2.61
N TRP A 11 -6.79 14.79 -3.71
CA TRP A 11 -7.07 13.46 -4.25
C TRP A 11 -5.78 12.76 -4.68
N SER A 12 -4.93 13.43 -5.46
CA SER A 12 -3.64 12.89 -5.88
C SER A 12 -2.72 12.57 -4.70
N GLY A 13 -2.66 13.46 -3.70
CA GLY A 13 -1.89 13.24 -2.48
C GLY A 13 -2.40 12.06 -1.65
N LEU A 14 -3.72 11.96 -1.49
CA LEU A 14 -4.37 10.85 -0.79
C LEU A 14 -4.11 9.53 -1.52
N LEU A 15 -4.29 9.51 -2.83
CA LEU A 15 -4.12 8.31 -3.65
C LEU A 15 -2.67 7.82 -3.66
N ALA A 16 -1.70 8.74 -3.75
CA ALA A 16 -0.28 8.40 -3.64
C ALA A 16 0.09 7.87 -2.26
N GLY A 17 -0.38 8.53 -1.19
CA GLY A 17 -0.11 8.10 0.18
C GLY A 17 -0.74 6.74 0.52
N VAL A 18 -2.01 6.55 0.15
CA VAL A 18 -2.71 5.28 0.35
C VAL A 18 -2.09 4.18 -0.50
N GLY A 19 -1.70 4.47 -1.75
CA GLY A 19 -1.01 3.51 -2.61
C GLY A 19 0.30 3.01 -2.00
N ALA A 20 1.15 3.92 -1.51
CA ALA A 20 2.41 3.57 -0.86
C ALA A 20 2.19 2.72 0.42
N LEU A 21 1.22 3.10 1.25
CA LEU A 21 0.86 2.34 2.45
C LEU A 21 0.29 0.96 2.10
N SER A 22 -0.53 0.88 1.07
CA SER A 22 -1.13 -0.38 0.58
C SER A 22 -0.04 -1.38 0.19
N THR A 23 1.01 -0.93 -0.52
CA THR A 23 2.14 -1.80 -0.87
C THR A 23 2.81 -2.39 0.37
N ILE A 24 3.08 -1.56 1.39
CA ILE A 24 3.71 -2.01 2.65
C ILE A 24 2.82 -3.05 3.34
N VAL A 25 1.52 -2.78 3.44
CA VAL A 25 0.56 -3.69 4.06
C VAL A 25 0.46 -4.99 3.27
N ALA A 26 0.38 -4.91 1.94
CA ALA A 26 0.30 -6.07 1.06
C ALA A 26 1.51 -6.99 1.23
N THR A 27 2.74 -6.44 1.24
CA THR A 27 3.96 -7.22 1.49
C THR A 27 3.92 -7.90 2.85
N ARG A 28 3.49 -7.18 3.91
CA ARG A 28 3.40 -7.77 5.26
C ARG A 28 2.35 -8.86 5.35
N VAL A 29 1.18 -8.66 4.75
CA VAL A 29 0.11 -9.66 4.74
C VAL A 29 0.54 -10.89 3.96
N ALA A 30 1.15 -10.72 2.78
CA ALA A 30 1.67 -11.83 1.98
C ALA A 30 2.73 -12.63 2.75
N ALA A 31 3.67 -11.95 3.40
CA ALA A 31 4.68 -12.60 4.25
C ALA A 31 4.05 -13.42 5.38
N VAL A 32 3.07 -12.85 6.09
CA VAL A 32 2.37 -13.56 7.17
C VAL A 32 1.60 -14.77 6.64
N ILE A 33 0.91 -14.64 5.50
CA ILE A 33 0.19 -15.76 4.88
C ILE A 33 1.18 -16.86 4.47
N TRP A 34 2.34 -16.50 3.92
CA TRP A 34 3.37 -17.45 3.51
C TRP A 34 3.89 -18.27 4.69
N VAL A 35 4.32 -17.60 5.75
CA VAL A 35 4.79 -18.25 6.98
C VAL A 35 3.70 -19.16 7.55
N ARG A 36 2.43 -18.76 7.48
CA ARG A 36 1.32 -19.60 7.98
C ARG A 36 1.04 -20.83 7.13
N LEU A 37 1.34 -20.80 5.84
CA LEU A 37 1.06 -21.90 4.93
C LEU A 37 2.24 -22.88 4.80
N PHE A 38 3.46 -22.34 4.81
CA PHE A 38 4.68 -23.09 4.51
C PHE A 38 5.67 -23.19 5.67
N ASP A 39 5.45 -22.44 6.77
CA ASP A 39 6.33 -22.40 7.95
C ASP A 39 7.79 -22.02 7.62
N GLU A 40 8.01 -21.35 6.49
CA GLU A 40 9.31 -20.88 6.01
C GLU A 40 9.30 -19.36 5.78
N ASP A 41 10.50 -18.76 5.70
CA ASP A 41 10.62 -17.33 5.37
C ASP A 41 10.16 -17.09 3.92
N PRO A 42 9.35 -16.03 3.67
CA PRO A 42 8.89 -15.70 2.33
C PRO A 42 10.09 -15.36 1.43
N PRO A 43 10.05 -15.70 0.13
CA PRO A 43 11.06 -15.27 -0.82
C PRO A 43 10.92 -13.76 -1.04
N VAL A 44 11.71 -12.98 -0.29
CA VAL A 44 11.85 -11.54 -0.49
C VAL A 44 13.15 -11.32 -1.27
N ASP A 45 13.05 -11.04 -2.56
CA ASP A 45 14.14 -10.44 -3.34
C ASP A 45 14.33 -8.95 -2.94
#